data_AF-A0A357FW31-F1
#
_entry.id   AF-A0A357FW31-F1
#
_cell.length_a   1.000
_cell.length_b   1.000
_cell.length_c   1.000
_cell.angle_alpha   90.00
_cell.angle_beta   90.00
_cell.angle_gamma   90.00
#
_symmetry.space_group_name_H-M   'P 1'
#
loop_
_entity.id
_entity.type
_entity.pdbx_description
1 polymer ?
#
loop_
_entity_poly.entity_id
_entity_poly.type
_entity_poly.pdbx_seq_one_letter_code
_entity_poly.pdbx_strand_id
1 'polypeptide(L)'
;MDDIQQRLKDSSEACIKSYEKWAANKKDGDARASLQEAIHELRKVASRLEIELAVSERDELALKKIPIPPHRASQKRPGQGPEEGDEDSRGNTVQGHSQHHAPSPEHRGHQRPRGGRMNK
;
A
#
# COMPACT_ATOMS: atom_id res chain seq x y z
N MET A 1 -16.27 7.06 8.55
CA MET A 1 -16.50 6.37 7.28
C MET A 1 -17.69 7.07 6.67
N ASP A 2 -17.44 8.25 6.11
CA ASP A 2 -18.47 9.06 5.46
C ASP A 2 -19.22 8.20 4.44
N ASP A 3 -20.54 8.30 4.46
CA ASP A 3 -21.47 7.54 3.65
C ASP A 3 -21.07 7.64 2.17
N ILE A 4 -20.36 6.62 1.67
CA ILE A 4 -19.80 6.60 0.31
C ILE A 4 -20.91 6.74 -0.73
N GLN A 5 -22.11 6.25 -0.39
CA GLN A 5 -23.33 6.43 -1.16
C GLN A 5 -23.71 7.91 -1.28
N GLN A 6 -23.72 8.69 -0.19
CA GLN A 6 -23.96 10.12 -0.24
C GLN A 6 -22.90 10.84 -1.07
N ARG A 7 -21.62 10.52 -0.88
CA ARG A 7 -20.52 11.11 -1.67
C ARG A 7 -20.64 10.79 -3.17
N LEU A 8 -21.10 9.58 -3.51
CA LEU A 8 -21.37 9.20 -4.89
C LEU A 8 -22.50 10.03 -5.49
N LYS A 9 -23.60 10.22 -4.76
CA LYS A 9 -24.71 11.07 -5.20
C LYS A 9 -24.25 12.50 -5.44
N ASP A 10 -23.60 13.10 -4.45
CA ASP A 10 -23.18 14.51 -4.50
C ASP A 10 -22.16 14.76 -5.63
N SER A 11 -21.15 13.90 -5.76
CA SER A 11 -20.12 14.03 -6.81
C SER A 11 -20.68 13.79 -8.21
N SER A 12 -21.62 12.85 -8.37
CA SER A 12 -22.29 12.60 -9.65
C SER A 12 -23.17 13.79 -10.05
N GLU A 13 -23.96 14.32 -9.10
CA GLU A 13 -24.82 15.48 -9.34
C GLU A 13 -24.00 16.73 -9.70
N ALA A 14 -22.89 16.97 -8.99
CA ALA A 14 -21.97 18.06 -9.31
C ALA A 14 -21.32 17.89 -10.70
N CYS A 15 -20.95 16.66 -11.07
CA CYS A 15 -20.39 16.36 -12.39
C CYS A 15 -21.41 16.58 -13.51
N ILE A 16 -22.67 16.18 -13.31
CA ILE A 16 -23.75 16.41 -14.28
C ILE A 16 -24.00 17.90 -14.47
N LYS A 17 -24.17 18.66 -13.38
CA LYS A 17 -24.44 20.11 -13.43
C LYS A 17 -23.31 20.89 -14.11
N SER A 18 -22.05 20.58 -13.76
CA SER A 18 -20.89 21.21 -14.38
C SER A 18 -20.75 20.84 -15.87
N TYR A 19 -21.07 19.59 -16.23
CA TYR A 19 -21.10 19.15 -17.62
C TYR A 19 -22.17 19.90 -18.43
N GLU A 20 -23.40 20.02 -17.92
CA GLU A 20 -24.48 20.75 -18.59
C GLU A 20 -24.09 22.22 -18.83
N LYS A 21 -23.51 22.89 -17.82
CA LYS A 21 -23.04 24.27 -17.93
C LYS A 21 -21.95 24.41 -19.00
N TRP A 22 -20.95 23.52 -18.99
CA TRP A 22 -19.90 23.52 -20.00
C TRP A 22 -20.43 23.17 -21.40
N ALA A 23 -21.38 22.23 -21.50
CA ALA A 23 -21.97 21.83 -22.76
C ALA A 23 -22.79 22.96 -23.41
N ALA A 24 -23.46 23.78 -22.60
CA ALA A 24 -24.19 24.96 -23.04
C ALA A 24 -23.27 26.05 -23.60
N ASN A 25 -22.04 26.18 -23.07
CA ASN A 25 -21.03 27.11 -23.59
C ASN A 25 -19.61 26.53 -23.50
N LYS A 26 -19.19 25.83 -24.55
CA LYS A 26 -17.89 25.11 -24.58
C LYS A 26 -16.65 26.02 -24.53
N LYS A 27 -16.82 27.33 -24.72
CA LYS A 27 -15.73 28.33 -24.66
C LYS A 27 -15.56 28.92 -23.26
N ASP A 28 -16.48 28.62 -22.33
CA ASP A 28 -16.39 29.03 -20.94
C ASP A 28 -15.27 28.25 -20.22
N GLY A 29 -14.18 28.95 -19.91
CA GLY A 29 -13.02 28.39 -19.22
C GLY A 29 -13.30 28.00 -17.78
N ASP A 30 -14.16 28.74 -17.09
CA ASP A 30 -14.52 28.46 -15.70
C ASP A 30 -15.43 27.25 -15.62
N ALA A 31 -16.39 27.12 -16.54
CA ALA A 31 -17.22 25.90 -16.66
C ALA A 31 -16.38 24.67 -16.96
N ARG A 32 -15.36 24.79 -17.82
CA ARG A 32 -14.41 23.70 -18.10
C ARG A 32 -13.62 23.32 -16.86
N ALA A 33 -13.07 24.29 -16.11
CA ALA A 33 -12.30 24.02 -14.89
C ALA A 33 -13.17 23.34 -13.82
N SER A 34 -14.38 23.85 -13.61
CA SER A 34 -15.36 23.26 -12.67
C SER A 34 -15.73 21.81 -13.04
N LEU A 35 -15.91 21.52 -14.34
CA LEU A 35 -16.14 20.15 -14.81
C LEU A 35 -14.93 19.24 -14.54
N GLN A 36 -13.70 19.73 -14.74
CA GLN A 36 -12.50 18.95 -14.45
C GLN A 36 -12.39 18.59 -12.97
N GLU A 37 -12.69 19.53 -12.08
CA GLU A 37 -12.73 19.28 -10.63
C GLU A 37 -13.81 18.27 -10.25
N ALA A 38 -15.03 18.42 -10.79
CA ALA A 38 -16.12 17.49 -10.52
C ALA A 38 -15.80 16.06 -11.00
N ILE A 39 -15.16 15.92 -12.17
CA ILE A 39 -14.66 14.64 -12.68
C ILE A 39 -13.60 14.05 -11.73
N HIS A 40 -12.70 14.87 -11.20
CA HIS A 40 -11.67 14.40 -10.26
C HIS A 40 -12.29 13.88 -8.96
N GLU A 41 -13.28 14.56 -8.40
CA GLU A 41 -13.98 14.06 -7.21
C GLU A 41 -14.72 12.75 -7.50
N LEU A 42 -15.41 12.65 -8.65
CA LEU A 42 -16.09 11.41 -9.05
C LEU A 42 -15.10 10.24 -9.17
N ARG A 43 -13.89 10.47 -9.72
CA ARG A 43 -12.83 9.45 -9.78
C ARG A 43 -12.37 9.00 -8.41
N LYS A 44 -12.21 9.90 -7.44
CA LYS A 44 -11.84 9.52 -6.06
C LYS A 44 -12.88 8.59 -5.44
N VAL A 45 -14.17 8.88 -5.66
CA VAL A 45 -15.27 8.03 -5.17
C VAL A 45 -15.28 6.69 -5.90
N ALA A 46 -15.11 6.66 -7.22
CA ALA A 46 -15.04 5.43 -8.00
C ALA A 46 -13.90 4.52 -7.53
N SER A 47 -12.68 5.05 -7.37
CA SER A 47 -11.55 4.27 -6.86
C SER A 47 -11.79 3.72 -5.46
N ARG A 48 -12.56 4.43 -4.61
CA ARG A 48 -12.91 3.91 -3.29
C ARG A 48 -13.85 2.70 -3.39
N LEU A 49 -14.85 2.77 -4.26
CA LEU A 49 -15.76 1.64 -4.51
C LEU A 49 -15.02 0.43 -5.09
N GLU A 50 -14.08 0.65 -6.02
CA GLU A 50 -13.22 -0.41 -6.57
C GLU A 50 -12.42 -1.12 -5.48
N ILE A 51 -11.87 -0.37 -4.51
CA ILE A 51 -11.16 -0.96 -3.36
C ILE A 51 -12.12 -1.79 -2.51
N GLU A 52 -13.33 -1.31 -2.24
CA GLU A 52 -14.33 -2.04 -1.43
C GLU A 52 -14.77 -3.35 -2.10
N LEU A 53 -14.93 -3.35 -3.44
CA LEU A 53 -15.17 -4.55 -4.21
C LEU A 53 -14.00 -5.54 -4.10
N ALA A 54 -12.77 -5.09 -4.34
CA ALA A 54 -11.58 -5.94 -4.27
C ALA A 54 -11.36 -6.53 -2.86
N VAL A 55 -11.66 -5.76 -1.81
CA VAL A 55 -11.60 -6.24 -0.43
C VAL A 55 -12.65 -7.32 -0.18
N SER A 56 -13.89 -7.09 -0.62
CA SER A 56 -14.98 -8.08 -0.51
C SER A 56 -14.63 -9.40 -1.21
N GLU A 57 -14.08 -9.34 -2.43
CA GLU A 57 -13.62 -10.51 -3.18
C GLU A 57 -12.50 -11.26 -2.45
N ARG A 58 -11.50 -10.53 -1.94
CA ARG A 58 -10.39 -11.13 -1.17
C ARG A 58 -10.91 -11.79 0.10
N ASP A 59 -11.84 -11.16 0.80
CA ASP A 59 -12.39 -11.71 2.05
C ASP A 59 -13.21 -12.98 1.75
N GLU A 60 -13.95 -13.02 0.64
CA GLU A 60 -14.62 -14.23 0.16
C GLU A 60 -13.61 -15.36 -0.17
N LEU A 61 -12.48 -15.02 -0.81
CA LEU A 61 -11.43 -15.99 -1.12
C LEU A 61 -10.65 -16.43 0.12
N ALA A 62 -10.41 -15.54 1.09
CA ALA A 62 -9.74 -15.87 2.35
C ALA A 62 -10.57 -16.83 3.21
N LEU A 63 -11.90 -16.79 3.09
CA LEU A 63 -12.82 -17.76 3.72
C LEU A 63 -12.71 -19.16 3.08
N LYS A 64 -12.26 -19.26 1.82
CA LYS A 64 -12.04 -20.56 1.18
C LYS A 64 -10.77 -21.18 1.77
N LYS A 65 -10.95 -22.13 2.70
CA LYS A 65 -9.85 -22.89 3.33
C LYS A 65 -8.95 -23.49 2.26
N ILE A 66 -7.71 -22.99 2.17
CA ILE A 66 -6.72 -23.51 1.23
C ILE A 66 -6.41 -24.97 1.64
N PRO A 67 -6.51 -25.94 0.73
CA PRO A 67 -6.14 -27.32 1.01
C PRO A 67 -4.71 -27.40 1.53
N ILE A 68 -4.49 -28.06 2.68
CA ILE A 68 -3.15 -28.27 3.22
C ILE A 68 -2.40 -29.19 2.25
N PRO A 69 -1.22 -28.80 1.76
CA PRO A 69 -0.42 -29.67 0.91
C PRO A 69 -0.13 -31.02 1.58
N PRO A 70 -0.10 -32.14 0.82
CA PRO A 70 0.05 -33.48 1.40
C PRO A 70 1.34 -33.65 2.20
N HIS A 71 2.42 -32.95 1.83
CA HIS A 71 3.68 -32.96 2.58
C HIS A 71 3.59 -32.22 3.92
N ARG A 72 2.67 -31.25 4.07
CA ARG A 72 2.47 -30.43 5.27
C ARG A 72 1.47 -31.06 6.24
N ALA A 73 0.55 -31.90 5.74
CA ALA A 73 -0.39 -32.65 6.56
C ALA A 73 0.30 -33.73 7.42
N SER A 74 1.41 -34.29 6.94
CA SER A 74 2.18 -35.33 7.62
C SER A 74 3.08 -34.80 8.74
N GLN A 75 3.40 -33.50 8.73
CA GLN A 75 4.26 -32.88 9.71
C GLN A 75 3.42 -32.50 10.94
N LYS A 76 3.25 -33.44 11.88
CA LYS A 76 2.71 -33.12 13.22
C LYS A 76 3.52 -31.95 13.79
N ARG A 77 2.82 -30.92 14.28
CA ARG A 77 3.46 -29.79 14.95
C ARG A 77 4.36 -30.32 16.08
N PRO A 78 5.66 -29.96 16.14
CA PRO A 78 6.49 -30.33 17.27
C PRO A 78 5.94 -29.60 18.50
N GLY A 79 5.35 -30.34 19.44
CA GLY A 79 4.77 -29.78 20.66
C GLY A 79 3.41 -30.34 21.08
N GLN A 80 2.83 -31.31 20.36
CA GLN A 80 1.68 -32.08 20.85
C GLN A 80 1.99 -33.58 20.80
N GLY A 81 2.80 -34.02 21.76
CA GLY A 81 2.97 -35.41 22.18
C GLY A 81 2.83 -35.46 23.71
N PRO A 82 2.35 -36.59 24.29
CA PRO A 82 2.05 -36.68 25.72
C PRO A 82 3.33 -36.55 26.55
N GLU A 83 3.23 -35.88 27.69
CA GLU A 83 4.30 -35.78 28.66
C GLU A 83 4.72 -37.17 29.15
N GLU A 84 5.91 -37.64 28.76
CA GLU A 84 6.64 -38.68 29.47
C GLU A 84 8.14 -38.45 29.32
N GLY A 85 8.80 -38.18 30.45
CA GLY A 85 9.99 -38.93 30.86
C GLY A 85 11.34 -38.61 30.18
N ASP A 86 12.25 -38.18 31.05
CA ASP A 86 13.68 -38.48 31.07
C ASP A 86 14.68 -37.51 30.42
N GLU A 87 15.51 -37.01 31.34
CA GLU A 87 16.67 -36.17 31.21
C GLU A 87 17.83 -36.88 30.48
N ASP A 88 18.87 -36.10 30.17
CA ASP A 88 20.18 -36.47 29.62
C ASP A 88 20.31 -36.65 28.08
N SER A 89 20.64 -35.55 27.40
CA SER A 89 21.75 -35.53 26.42
C SER A 89 22.21 -34.11 26.04
N ARG A 90 23.23 -33.67 26.79
CA ARG A 90 24.48 -33.01 26.33
C ARG A 90 24.37 -31.98 25.18
N GLY A 91 24.56 -30.71 25.55
CA GLY A 91 24.80 -29.65 24.59
C GLY A 91 26.10 -29.79 23.79
N ASN A 92 26.11 -29.22 22.58
CA ASN A 92 27.26 -28.48 22.02
C ASN A 92 26.82 -27.59 20.84
N THR A 93 26.78 -26.28 21.10
CA THR A 93 27.26 -25.16 20.27
C THR A 93 26.97 -25.11 18.75
N VAL A 94 26.21 -24.10 18.33
CA VAL A 94 26.76 -23.10 17.39
C VAL A 94 26.28 -21.70 17.80
N GLN A 95 27.16 -21.00 18.51
CA GLN A 95 27.09 -19.55 18.64
C GLN A 95 27.71 -18.99 17.36
N GLY A 96 26.87 -18.49 16.46
CA GLY A 96 27.28 -18.09 15.11
C GLY A 96 26.51 -16.88 14.60
N HIS A 97 27.07 -15.69 14.89
CA HIS A 97 26.97 -14.45 14.11
C HIS A 97 25.70 -13.60 14.27
N SER A 98 25.73 -12.76 15.30
CA SER A 98 25.35 -11.36 15.12
C SER A 98 26.29 -10.72 14.11
N GLN A 99 25.79 -10.23 12.98
CA GLN A 99 26.32 -9.04 12.33
C GLN A 99 25.29 -8.43 11.37
N HIS A 100 24.88 -7.22 11.72
CA HIS A 100 24.03 -6.33 10.95
C HIS A 100 24.72 -5.92 9.65
N HIS A 101 24.01 -5.98 8.52
CA HIS A 101 24.40 -5.28 7.30
C HIS A 101 23.69 -3.91 7.22
N ALA A 102 24.51 -2.88 7.07
CA ALA A 102 24.19 -1.45 7.07
C ALA A 102 23.67 -0.93 5.71
N PRO A 103 23.33 0.36 5.64
CA PRO A 103 23.94 1.21 4.62
C PRO A 103 24.62 2.47 5.20
N SER A 104 25.75 2.82 4.58
CA SER A 104 26.65 3.95 4.88
C SER A 104 26.02 5.33 4.84
N PRO A 105 26.57 6.29 5.62
CA PRO A 105 26.68 7.68 5.20
C PRO A 105 28.15 8.12 5.09
N GLU A 106 28.53 8.53 3.88
CA GLU A 106 29.81 9.16 3.56
C GLU A 106 29.97 10.55 4.20
N HIS A 107 31.09 10.72 4.90
CA HIS A 107 32.00 11.87 4.85
C HIS A 107 31.42 13.28 5.04
N ARG A 108 31.42 13.73 6.31
CA ARG A 108 31.38 15.14 6.69
C ARG A 108 32.80 15.72 6.69
N GLY A 109 33.27 16.18 5.53
CA GLY A 109 34.56 16.88 5.36
C GLY A 109 34.37 18.38 5.16
N HIS A 110 34.91 19.18 6.09
CA HIS A 110 35.04 20.64 5.97
C HIS A 110 36.14 21.04 4.96
N GLN A 111 35.83 22.07 4.15
CA GLN A 111 36.74 23.09 3.57
C GLN A 111 37.80 22.69 2.51
N ARG A 112 37.69 23.28 1.31
CA ARG A 112 38.53 24.42 0.81
C ARG A 112 38.23 24.70 -0.68
N PRO A 113 38.09 25.97 -1.11
CA PRO A 113 38.06 26.34 -2.52
C PRO A 113 39.50 26.47 -3.07
N ARG A 114 39.79 25.87 -4.23
CA ARG A 114 41.09 26.01 -4.93
C ARG A 114 40.89 26.64 -6.31
N GLY A 115 41.46 27.85 -6.48
CA GLY A 115 41.94 28.46 -7.72
C GLY A 115 40.88 28.85 -8.77
N GLY A 116 40.70 30.08 -9.23
CA GLY A 116 41.66 31.17 -9.41
C GLY A 116 42.26 31.15 -10.82
N ARG A 117 41.59 31.75 -11.81
CA ARG A 117 42.26 32.39 -12.96
C ARG A 117 41.36 33.40 -13.68
N MET A 118 41.84 34.64 -13.73
CA MET A 118 41.31 35.80 -14.46
C MET A 118 41.64 35.76 -15.96
N ASN A 119 41.03 36.71 -16.68
CA ASN A 119 41.37 37.33 -17.98
C ASN A 119 40.33 36.98 -19.06
N LYS A 120 39.81 37.91 -19.86
CA LYS A 120 40.22 39.29 -20.17
C LYS A 120 39.00 40.07 -20.67
#